data_AF-A0A8S2WNJ8-F1
#
_entry.id   AF-A0A8S2WNJ8-F1
#
_cell.length_a   1.000
_cell.length_b   1.000
_cell.length_c   1.000
_cell.angle_alpha   90.00
_cell.angle_beta   90.00
_cell.angle_gamma   90.00
#
_symmetry.space_group_name_H-M   'P 1'
#
loop_
_entity.id
_entity.type
_entity.pdbx_description
1 polymer ?
#
loop_
_entity_poly.entity_id
_entity_poly.type
_entity_poly.pdbx_seq_one_letter_code
_entity_poly.pdbx_strand_id
1 'polypeptide(L)' 'SNKGNLKAYPFCIQYFSNIGVKRVLIDFIADSSETAIDVYRNARLILDKYELNFDGLTTIGSDNTNVNMG' A
#
# COMPACT_ATOMS: atom_id res chain seq x y z
N SER A 1 8.26 -3.33 -24.06
CA SER A 1 9.47 -3.39 -23.23
C SER A 1 9.48 -2.17 -22.33
N ASN A 2 9.07 -2.30 -21.05
CA ASN A 2 8.97 -1.20 -20.07
C ASN A 2 10.25 -1.05 -19.24
N LYS A 3 11.44 -1.24 -19.85
CA LYS A 3 12.70 -0.95 -19.16
C LYS A 3 12.88 0.56 -19.08
N GLY A 4 12.59 1.15 -17.92
CA GLY A 4 12.86 2.56 -17.63
C GLY A 4 11.63 3.44 -17.33
N ASN A 5 10.41 2.91 -17.41
CA ASN A 5 9.24 3.65 -16.94
C ASN A 5 9.15 3.54 -15.41
N LEU A 6 9.36 4.67 -14.73
CA LEU A 6 9.00 4.82 -13.33
C LEU A 6 7.47 4.71 -13.25
N LYS A 7 6.97 3.59 -12.72
CA LYS A 7 5.54 3.49 -12.42
C LYS A 7 5.32 4.13 -11.05
N ALA A 8 4.47 5.15 -11.03
CA ALA A 8 4.04 5.79 -9.79
C ALA A 8 2.59 5.38 -9.52
N TYR A 9 2.32 4.92 -8.30
CA TYR A 9 0.97 4.55 -7.88
C TYR A 9 0.64 5.15 -6.50
N PRO A 10 -0.63 5.54 -6.27
CA PRO A 10 -1.04 6.06 -4.98
C PRO A 10 -1.08 4.94 -3.94
N PHE A 11 -0.62 5.23 -2.73
CA PHE A 11 -0.77 4.37 -1.56
C PHE A 11 -1.84 4.96 -0.63
N CYS A 12 -2.93 4.22 -0.46
CA CYS A 12 -4.08 4.63 0.33
C CYS A 12 -4.32 3.65 1.47
N ILE A 13 -4.77 4.16 2.62
CA ILE A 13 -5.26 3.34 3.73
C ILE A 13 -6.76 3.54 3.92
N GLN A 14 -7.42 2.47 4.35
CA GLN A 14 -8.82 2.49 4.76
C GLN A 14 -8.93 1.94 6.18
N TYR A 15 -9.60 2.67 7.07
CA TYR A 15 -9.79 2.27 8.46
C TYR A 15 -11.15 2.71 9.00
N PHE A 16 -11.61 2.05 10.07
CA PHE A 16 -12.82 2.44 10.78
C PHE A 16 -12.51 3.51 11.81
N SER A 17 -13.32 4.57 11.81
CA SER A 17 -13.29 5.64 12.82
C SER A 17 -14.64 5.72 13.53
N ASN A 18 -14.71 6.50 14.62
CA ASN A 18 -15.95 6.74 15.37
C ASN A 18 -17.09 7.34 14.52
N ILE A 19 -16.76 7.89 13.35
CA ILE A 19 -17.70 8.51 12.40
C ILE A 19 -17.86 7.69 11.11
N GLY A 20 -17.40 6.43 11.11
CA GLY A 20 -17.50 5.50 9.97
C GLY A 20 -16.17 5.25 9.26
N VAL A 21 -16.26 4.71 8.04
CA VAL A 21 -15.08 4.34 7.22
C VAL A 21 -14.36 5.59 6.73
N LYS A 22 -13.05 5.66 6.98
CA LYS A 22 -12.16 6.69 6.45
C LYS A 22 -11.24 6.10 5.39
N ARG A 23 -10.97 6.90 4.36
CA ARG A 23 -10.01 6.62 3.30
C ARG A 23 -9.05 7.79 3.24
N VAL A 24 -7.76 7.50 3.29
CA VAL A 24 -6.71 8.53 3.31
C VAL A 24 -5.65 8.14 2.30
N LEU A 25 -5.30 9.08 1.43
CA LEU A 25 -4.12 8.98 0.58
C LEU A 25 -2.91 9.33 1.45
N ILE A 26 -1.97 8.40 1.56
CA ILE A 26 -0.80 8.53 2.42
C ILE A 26 0.40 9.03 1.63
N ASP A 27 0.72 8.37 0.51
CA ASP A 27 1.89 8.68 -0.29
C ASP A 27 1.73 8.21 -1.74
N PHE A 28 2.72 8.52 -2.59
CA PHE A 28 2.89 7.94 -3.91
C PHE A 28 4.16 7.10 -3.95
N ILE A 29 4.03 5.83 -4.33
CA ILE A 29 5.17 4.93 -4.49
C ILE A 29 5.61 4.96 -5.94
N ALA A 30 6.88 5.28 -6.15
CA ALA A 30 7.55 5.10 -7.43
C ALA A 30 8.37 3.81 -7.40
N ASP A 31 7.81 2.72 -7.94
CA ASP A 31 8.51 1.44 -8.06
C ASP A 31 8.29 0.85 -9.45
N SER A 32 9.36 0.40 -10.07
CA SER A 32 9.30 -0.29 -11.37
C SER A 32 8.80 -1.74 -11.25
N SER A 33 8.80 -2.29 -10.04
CA SER A 33 8.37 -3.65 -9.71
C SER A 33 7.03 -3.65 -8.98
N GLU A 34 6.07 -4.44 -9.47
CA GLU A 34 4.71 -4.58 -8.90
C GLU A 34 4.49 -5.99 -8.33
N THR A 35 5.56 -6.70 -7.96
CA THR A 35 5.39 -8.02 -7.36
C THR A 35 4.73 -7.90 -5.97
N ALA A 36 4.02 -8.94 -5.53
CA ALA A 36 3.39 -8.96 -4.21
C ALA A 36 4.39 -8.72 -3.07
N ILE A 37 5.64 -9.18 -3.23
CA ILE A 37 6.72 -9.00 -2.25
C ILE A 37 7.17 -7.54 -2.20
N ASP A 38 7.34 -6.89 -3.36
CA ASP A 38 7.72 -5.48 -3.42
C ASP A 38 6.62 -4.58 -2.86
N VAL A 39 5.36 -4.88 -3.19
CA VAL A 39 4.19 -4.18 -2.62
C VAL A 39 4.14 -4.33 -1.11
N TYR A 40 4.36 -5.53 -0.56
CA TYR A 40 4.41 -5.77 0.88
C TYR A 40 5.53 -4.96 1.55
N ARG A 41 6.74 -4.99 0.97
CA ARG A 41 7.89 -4.22 1.49
C ARG A 41 7.61 -2.72 1.47
N ASN A 42 7.05 -2.21 0.38
CA ASN A 42 6.73 -0.79 0.23
C ASN A 42 5.63 -0.37 1.21
N ALA A 43 4.61 -1.22 1.43
CA ALA A 43 3.59 -0.99 2.44
C ALA A 43 4.18 -0.91 3.85
N ARG A 44 5.11 -1.81 4.19
CA ARG A 44 5.78 -1.79 5.50
C ARG A 44 6.59 -0.51 5.71
N LEU A 45 7.40 -0.12 4.73
CA LEU A 45 8.20 1.10 4.80
C LEU A 45 7.34 2.36 4.97
N ILE A 46 6.19 2.42 4.28
CA ILE A 46 5.27 3.56 4.42
C ILE A 46 4.60 3.54 5.78
N LEU A 47 4.07 2.40 6.24
CA LEU A 47 3.43 2.35 7.54
C LEU A 47 4.41 2.71 8.66
N ASP A 48 5.66 2.22 8.61
CA ASP A 48 6.72 2.61 9.54
C ASP A 48 7.01 4.12 9.48
N LYS A 49 7.07 4.73 8.28
CA LYS A 49 7.29 6.18 8.09
C LYS A 49 6.21 7.04 8.75
N TYR A 50 4.97 6.57 8.81
CA TYR A 50 3.84 7.28 9.42
C TYR A 50 3.53 6.80 10.85
N GLU A 51 4.42 5.99 11.45
CA GLU A 51 4.24 5.39 12.78
C GLU A 51 2.92 4.59 12.91
N LEU A 52 2.49 3.99 11.81
CA LEU A 52 1.30 3.14 11.75
C LEU A 52 1.69 1.69 12.00
N ASN A 53 0.99 1.03 12.92
CA ASN A 53 1.28 -0.35 13.26
C ASN A 53 0.91 -1.29 12.10
N PHE A 54 1.93 -1.99 11.58
CA PHE A 54 1.75 -3.01 10.55
C PHE A 54 0.92 -4.20 11.02
N ASP A 55 0.96 -4.57 12.31
CA ASP A 55 0.20 -5.69 12.87
C ASP A 55 -1.32 -5.45 12.84
N GLY A 56 -1.75 -4.19 12.65
CA GLY A 56 -3.15 -3.82 12.45
C GLY A 56 -3.63 -3.94 11.00
N LEU A 57 -2.76 -4.33 10.06
CA LEU A 57 -3.07 -4.41 8.64
C LEU A 57 -3.83 -5.71 8.32
N THR A 58 -5.08 -5.58 7.90
CA THR A 58 -5.93 -6.74 7.55
C THR A 58 -5.82 -7.16 6.09
N THR A 59 -5.54 -6.24 5.16
CA THR A 59 -5.56 -6.56 3.72
C THR A 59 -4.76 -5.54 2.91
N ILE A 60 -4.11 -5.99 1.83
CA ILE A 60 -3.51 -5.14 0.80
C ILE A 60 -4.13 -5.48 -0.55
N GLY A 61 -4.71 -4.48 -1.23
CA GLY A 61 -5.32 -4.65 -2.54
C GLY A 61 -4.73 -3.70 -3.58
N SER A 62 -4.55 -4.19 -4.80
CA SER A 62 -4.18 -3.45 -6.01
C SER A 62 -4.96 -4.02 -7.20
N ASP A 63 -5.14 -3.25 -8.28
CA ASP A 63 -5.99 -3.63 -9.42
C ASP A 63 -5.58 -4.99 -10.05
N ASN A 64 -4.29 -5.30 -10.02
CA ASN A 64 -3.68 -6.51 -10.56
C ASN A 64 -3.22 -7.48 -9.46
N THR A 65 -3.45 -7.18 -8.18
CA THR A 65 -2.98 -8.02 -7.08
C THR A 65 -3.87 -7.86 -5.84
N ASN A 66 -4.77 -8.83 -5.64
CA ASN A 66 -5.46 -8.98 -4.37
C ASN A 66 -4.59 -9.88 -3.47
N VAL A 67 -3.75 -9.29 -2.62
CA VAL A 67 -2.98 -10.07 -1.63
C VAL A 67 -3.76 -10.04 -0.32
N ASN A 68 -4.54 -11.09 -0.08
CA ASN A 68 -5.19 -11.26 1.20
C ASN A 68 -4.15 -11.80 2.19
N MET A 69 -3.67 -10.95 3.09
CA MET A 69 -2.75 -11.32 4.17
C MET A 69 -3.61 -11.63 5.40
N GLY A 70 -4.11 -12.87 5.46
CA GLY A 70 -4.87 -13.38 6.61
C GLY A 70 -3.98 -13.69 7.80
#